data_AF-A0A4Z0FAJ9-F1
#
_entry.id   AF-A0A4Z0FAJ9-F1
#
_cell.length_a   1.000
_cell.length_b   1.000
_cell.length_c   1.000
_cell.angle_alpha   90.00
_cell.angle_beta   90.00
_cell.angle_gamma   90.00
#
_symmetry.space_group_name_H-M   'P 1'
#
loop_
_entity.id
_entity.type
_entity.pdbx_description
1 polymer ?
#
loop_
_entity_poly.entity_id
_entity_poly.type
_entity_poly.pdbx_seq_one_letter_code
_entity_poly.pdbx_strand_id
1 'polypeptide(L)'
;MKSMVLFLLGLMVPVAATAATEDARRVQSAEIVERFQETLGQRLKQALTAGGPVAAIAVCQREAPAIAARLSAETGARVGRTALRVRNPANQPDADARAVLERFDQAIRAGVERPPESFEVMRDGQARYLKAIVTQPICLNCHGATVDPQVEQALARHYPDDQARGYAAGDLRGAFFVHWPASRGGD
;
A
#
# COMPACT_ATOMS: atom_id res chain seq x y z
N MET A 1 -51.59 36.22 46.79
CA MET A 1 -52.03 35.02 46.05
C MET A 1 -51.13 34.86 44.84
N LYS A 2 -50.57 33.65 44.66
CA LYS A 2 -49.46 33.29 43.77
C LYS A 2 -49.79 33.54 42.29
N SER A 3 -48.94 34.28 41.58
CA SER A 3 -48.92 34.28 40.12
C SER A 3 -47.84 33.33 39.62
N MET A 4 -48.28 32.45 38.74
CA MET A 4 -47.63 31.22 38.29
C MET A 4 -46.61 31.54 37.19
N VAL A 5 -45.35 31.16 37.41
CA VAL A 5 -44.25 31.28 36.44
C VAL A 5 -44.43 30.19 35.39
N LEU A 6 -44.68 30.58 34.13
CA LEU A 6 -44.78 29.67 32.99
C LEU A 6 -43.36 29.37 32.47
N PHE A 7 -42.85 28.18 32.76
CA PHE A 7 -41.59 27.68 32.20
C PHE A 7 -41.82 27.24 30.74
N LEU A 8 -41.31 28.01 29.77
CA LEU A 8 -41.19 27.56 28.38
C LEU A 8 -40.05 26.53 28.30
N LEU A 9 -40.42 25.26 28.24
CA LEU A 9 -39.52 24.14 28.00
C LEU A 9 -39.08 24.17 26.53
N GLY A 10 -37.89 24.71 26.26
CA GLY A 10 -37.29 24.70 24.92
C GLY A 10 -37.00 23.26 24.47
N LEU A 11 -37.65 22.83 23.40
CA LEU A 11 -37.41 21.55 22.74
C LEU A 11 -36.01 21.59 22.11
N MET A 12 -35.00 21.00 22.75
CA MET A 12 -33.73 20.72 22.09
C MET A 12 -33.92 19.51 21.17
N VAL A 13 -33.95 19.77 19.86
CA VAL A 13 -33.91 18.73 18.84
C VAL A 13 -32.48 18.17 18.79
N PRO A 14 -32.27 16.87 19.03
CA PRO A 14 -30.95 16.28 18.89
C PRO A 14 -30.58 16.24 17.40
N VAL A 15 -29.57 17.02 17.02
CA VAL A 15 -28.96 16.89 15.69
C VAL A 15 -28.14 15.60 15.71
N ALA A 16 -28.69 14.54 15.10
CA ALA A 16 -27.95 13.31 14.87
C ALA A 16 -26.83 13.61 13.86
N ALA A 17 -25.60 13.75 14.36
CA ALA A 17 -24.41 13.75 13.51
C ALA A 17 -24.30 12.36 12.87
N THR A 18 -24.60 12.26 11.57
CA THR A 18 -24.31 11.06 10.80
C THR A 18 -22.80 10.97 10.66
N ALA A 19 -22.14 10.23 11.56
CA ALA A 19 -20.78 9.77 11.31
C ALA A 19 -20.84 8.93 10.03
N ALA A 20 -20.19 9.40 8.96
CA ALA A 20 -20.05 8.61 7.75
C ALA A 20 -19.41 7.27 8.17
N THR A 21 -20.17 6.18 8.05
CA THR A 21 -19.66 4.85 8.35
C THR A 21 -18.49 4.59 7.42
N GLU A 22 -17.30 4.38 8.00
CA GLU A 22 -16.10 4.03 7.24
C GLU A 22 -16.39 2.77 6.41
N ASP A 23 -16.13 2.83 5.11
CA ASP A 23 -16.35 1.70 4.22
C ASP A 23 -15.50 0.51 4.69
N ALA A 24 -16.15 -0.64 4.97
CA ALA A 24 -15.48 -1.83 5.49
C ALA A 24 -14.31 -2.30 4.61
N ARG A 25 -14.33 -2.00 3.30
CA ARG A 25 -13.23 -2.32 2.39
C ARG A 25 -11.94 -1.59 2.75
N ARG A 26 -11.99 -0.44 3.43
CA ARG A 26 -10.78 0.26 3.92
C ARG A 26 -10.04 -0.60 4.94
N VAL A 27 -10.75 -1.08 5.97
CA VAL A 27 -10.20 -1.94 7.01
C VAL A 27 -9.69 -3.25 6.41
N GLN A 28 -10.52 -3.90 5.57
CA GLN A 28 -10.14 -5.14 4.90
C GLN A 28 -8.91 -4.97 4.00
N SER A 29 -8.77 -3.83 3.32
CA SER A 29 -7.58 -3.55 2.51
C SER A 29 -6.32 -3.43 3.36
N ALA A 30 -6.40 -2.77 4.52
CA ALA A 30 -5.28 -2.64 5.43
C ALA A 30 -4.80 -4.02 5.94
N GLU A 31 -5.73 -4.90 6.31
CA GLU A 31 -5.43 -6.28 6.72
C GLU A 31 -4.80 -7.11 5.59
N ILE A 32 -5.32 -7.01 4.36
CA ILE A 32 -4.74 -7.68 3.19
C ILE A 32 -3.30 -7.21 2.94
N VAL A 33 -3.06 -5.91 3.03
CA VAL A 33 -1.71 -5.35 2.82
C VAL A 33 -0.77 -5.76 3.95
N GLU A 34 -1.23 -5.78 5.20
CA GLU A 34 -0.42 -6.26 6.33
C GLU A 34 0.00 -7.72 6.10
N ARG A 35 -0.94 -8.61 5.77
CA ARG A 35 -0.66 -10.01 5.42
C ARG A 35 0.32 -10.14 4.26
N PHE A 36 0.18 -9.31 3.22
CA PHE A 36 1.13 -9.30 2.11
C PHE A 36 2.52 -8.87 2.57
N GLN A 37 2.63 -7.74 3.27
CA GLN A 37 3.88 -7.20 3.75
C GLN A 37 4.62 -8.18 4.67
N GLU A 38 3.92 -8.81 5.61
CA GLU A 38 4.49 -9.79 6.53
C GLU A 38 4.99 -11.03 5.80
N THR A 39 4.14 -11.63 4.96
CA THR A 39 4.49 -12.83 4.20
C THR A 39 5.71 -12.57 3.32
N LEU A 40 5.70 -11.47 2.56
CA LEU A 40 6.80 -11.10 1.68
C LEU A 40 8.08 -10.80 2.48
N GLY A 41 7.96 -10.07 3.59
CA GLY A 41 9.07 -9.74 4.47
C GLY A 41 9.72 -10.97 5.08
N GLN A 42 8.94 -11.96 5.50
CA GLN A 42 9.44 -13.24 6.01
C GLN A 42 10.21 -14.02 4.92
N ARG A 43 9.63 -14.16 3.72
CA ARG A 43 10.30 -14.83 2.58
C ARG A 43 11.60 -14.13 2.19
N LEU A 44 11.60 -12.81 2.18
CA LEU A 44 12.78 -12.01 1.88
C LEU A 44 13.88 -12.23 2.91
N LYS A 45 13.55 -12.14 4.21
CA LYS A 45 14.51 -12.38 5.30
C LYS A 45 15.12 -13.77 5.21
N GLN A 46 14.29 -14.80 5.00
CA GLN A 46 14.75 -16.19 4.82
C GLN A 46 15.74 -16.33 3.66
N ALA A 47 15.42 -15.78 2.49
CA ALA A 47 16.31 -15.86 1.32
C ALA A 47 17.62 -15.08 1.52
N LEU A 48 17.56 -13.91 2.16
CA LEU A 48 18.75 -13.13 2.50
C LEU A 48 19.66 -13.89 3.47
N THR A 49 19.11 -14.53 4.50
CA THR A 49 19.89 -15.33 5.44
C THR A 49 20.48 -16.58 4.79
N ALA A 50 19.72 -17.26 3.92
CA ALA A 50 20.14 -18.54 3.34
C ALA A 50 21.14 -18.40 2.19
N GLY A 51 21.03 -17.35 1.37
CA GLY A 51 21.82 -17.23 0.14
C GLY A 51 22.16 -15.79 -0.26
N GLY A 52 22.01 -14.84 0.66
CA GLY A 52 22.34 -13.44 0.44
C GLY A 52 21.43 -12.70 -0.54
N PRO A 53 21.78 -11.45 -0.87
CA PRO A 53 20.98 -10.58 -1.75
C PRO A 53 20.74 -11.14 -3.16
N VAL A 54 21.67 -11.92 -3.72
CA VAL A 54 21.50 -12.55 -5.03
C VAL A 54 20.38 -13.59 -5.00
N ALA A 55 20.32 -14.46 -3.98
CA ALA A 55 19.22 -15.42 -3.83
C ALA A 55 17.87 -14.70 -3.58
N ALA A 56 17.89 -13.61 -2.82
CA ALA A 56 16.70 -12.82 -2.51
C ALA A 56 16.04 -12.16 -3.74
N ILE A 57 16.77 -11.94 -4.84
CA ILE A 57 16.21 -11.42 -6.10
C ILE A 57 15.07 -12.31 -6.62
N ALA A 58 15.21 -13.62 -6.48
CA ALA A 58 14.19 -14.59 -6.89
C ALA A 58 12.87 -14.44 -6.12
N VAL A 59 12.93 -14.05 -4.83
CA VAL A 59 11.74 -13.77 -4.01
C VAL A 59 10.96 -12.59 -4.60
N CYS A 60 11.66 -11.51 -4.92
CA CYS A 60 11.02 -10.35 -5.54
C CYS A 60 10.43 -10.66 -6.92
N GLN A 61 11.04 -11.58 -7.68
CA GLN A 61 10.64 -11.93 -9.03
C GLN A 61 9.43 -12.86 -9.08
N ARG A 62 9.42 -13.88 -8.22
CA ARG A 62 8.47 -14.99 -8.29
C ARG A 62 7.50 -15.02 -7.12
N GLU A 63 8.01 -14.93 -5.90
CA GLU A 63 7.19 -15.04 -4.69
C GLU A 63 6.25 -13.84 -4.54
N ALA A 64 6.72 -12.61 -4.80
CA ALA A 64 5.88 -11.44 -4.63
C ALA A 64 4.65 -11.42 -5.56
N PRO A 65 4.77 -11.70 -6.89
CA PRO A 65 3.60 -11.93 -7.74
C PRO A 65 2.72 -13.09 -7.29
N ALA A 66 3.31 -14.20 -6.81
CA ALA A 66 2.54 -15.36 -6.35
C ALA A 66 1.71 -15.05 -5.10
N ILE A 67 2.26 -14.31 -4.13
CA ILE A 67 1.54 -13.86 -2.93
C ILE A 67 0.38 -12.93 -3.34
N ALA A 68 0.64 -11.98 -4.23
CA ALA A 68 -0.38 -11.06 -4.74
C ALA A 68 -1.53 -11.81 -5.44
N ALA A 69 -1.20 -12.80 -6.28
CA ALA A 69 -2.19 -13.62 -6.97
C ALA A 69 -3.04 -14.43 -5.98
N ARG A 70 -2.41 -15.04 -4.97
CA ARG A 70 -3.13 -15.80 -3.93
C ARG A 70 -4.09 -14.90 -3.15
N LEU A 71 -3.61 -13.75 -2.67
CA LEU A 71 -4.46 -12.80 -1.94
C LEU A 71 -5.60 -12.27 -2.80
N SER A 72 -5.36 -12.07 -4.10
CA SER A 72 -6.41 -11.66 -5.04
C SER A 72 -7.49 -12.73 -5.16
N ALA A 73 -7.10 -14.00 -5.30
CA ALA A 73 -8.03 -15.12 -5.39
C ALA A 73 -8.84 -15.33 -4.10
N GLU A 74 -8.20 -15.18 -2.92
CA GLU A 74 -8.85 -15.33 -1.62
C GLU A 74 -9.89 -14.25 -1.33
N THR A 75 -9.67 -13.03 -1.83
CA THR A 75 -10.45 -11.85 -1.41
C THR A 75 -11.43 -11.37 -2.47
N GLY A 76 -11.24 -11.77 -3.73
CA GLY A 76 -11.97 -11.23 -4.88
C GLY A 76 -11.54 -9.81 -5.28
N ALA A 77 -10.59 -9.19 -4.56
CA ALA A 77 -9.96 -7.93 -4.95
C ALA A 77 -8.76 -8.18 -5.87
N ARG A 78 -8.34 -7.17 -6.63
CA ARG A 78 -7.03 -7.17 -7.29
C ARG A 78 -6.00 -6.63 -6.31
N VAL A 79 -5.05 -7.46 -5.90
CA VAL A 79 -3.99 -7.12 -4.94
C VAL A 79 -2.64 -7.09 -5.65
N GLY A 80 -1.75 -6.15 -5.29
CA GLY A 80 -0.43 -6.10 -5.88
C GLY A 80 0.47 -5.00 -5.34
N ARG A 81 1.50 -4.67 -6.12
CA ARG A 81 2.45 -3.60 -5.82
C ARG A 81 2.62 -2.69 -7.03
N THR A 82 2.93 -1.43 -6.77
CA THR A 82 3.23 -0.44 -7.79
C THR A 82 4.34 0.52 -7.33
N ALA A 83 4.99 1.22 -8.25
CA ALA A 83 6.05 2.17 -7.92
C ALA A 83 6.28 3.21 -9.01
N LEU A 84 6.77 4.40 -8.64
CA LEU A 84 7.26 5.39 -9.61
C LEU A 84 8.51 4.92 -10.36
N ARG A 85 9.34 4.11 -9.69
CA ARG A 85 10.55 3.46 -10.20
C ARG A 85 10.40 1.95 -10.09
N VAL A 86 10.01 1.31 -11.18
CA VAL A 86 9.67 -0.11 -11.21
C VAL A 86 10.90 -1.01 -11.41
N ARG A 87 10.87 -2.18 -10.77
CA ARG A 87 11.83 -3.28 -11.07
C ARG A 87 11.24 -4.29 -12.03
N ASN A 88 10.00 -4.67 -11.75
CA ASN A 88 9.18 -5.49 -12.64
C ASN A 88 8.25 -4.55 -13.41
N PRO A 89 8.32 -4.50 -14.75
CA PRO A 89 7.46 -3.65 -15.59
C PRO A 89 5.95 -3.85 -15.32
N ALA A 90 5.53 -5.04 -14.89
CA ALA A 90 4.13 -5.32 -14.55
C ALA A 90 3.61 -4.49 -13.34
N ASN A 91 4.49 -3.85 -12.58
CA ASN A 91 4.12 -2.98 -11.45
C ASN A 91 3.94 -1.51 -11.85
N GLN A 92 3.97 -1.19 -13.15
CA GLN A 92 3.79 0.18 -13.64
C GLN A 92 2.46 0.77 -13.14
N PRO A 93 2.46 1.93 -12.46
CA PRO A 93 1.23 2.59 -12.05
C PRO A 93 0.45 3.11 -13.26
N ASP A 94 -0.89 3.07 -13.14
CA ASP A 94 -1.79 3.92 -13.92
C ASP A 94 -1.71 5.38 -13.44
N ALA A 95 -2.45 6.28 -14.10
CA ALA A 95 -2.42 7.71 -13.81
C ALA A 95 -2.84 8.04 -12.37
N ASP A 96 -3.86 7.37 -11.85
CA ASP A 96 -4.40 7.62 -10.51
C ASP A 96 -3.41 7.14 -9.44
N ALA A 97 -2.89 5.91 -9.60
CA ALA A 97 -1.88 5.36 -8.71
C ALA A 97 -0.60 6.20 -8.72
N ARG A 98 -0.19 6.72 -9.87
CA ARG A 98 0.95 7.65 -9.99
C ARG A 98 0.73 8.91 -9.17
N ALA A 99 -0.44 9.55 -9.30
CA ALA A 99 -0.75 10.76 -8.54
C ALA A 99 -0.75 10.51 -7.03
N VAL A 100 -1.25 9.35 -6.57
CA VAL A 100 -1.18 8.95 -5.16
C VAL A 100 0.27 8.75 -4.71
N LEU A 101 1.09 8.04 -5.50
CA LEU A 101 2.49 7.81 -5.18
C LEU A 101 3.29 9.12 -5.10
N GLU A 102 3.04 10.09 -5.97
CA GLU A 102 3.68 11.41 -5.92
C GLU A 102 3.30 12.18 -4.64
N ARG A 103 2.04 12.10 -4.21
CA ARG A 103 1.62 12.67 -2.92
C ARG A 103 2.27 11.95 -1.74
N PHE A 104 2.42 10.62 -1.80
CA PHE A 104 3.13 9.86 -0.77
C PHE A 104 4.60 10.26 -0.67
N ASP A 105 5.30 10.41 -1.80
CA ASP A 105 6.69 10.84 -1.84
C ASP A 105 6.87 12.24 -1.24
N GLN A 106 5.99 13.19 -1.57
CA GLN A 106 5.98 14.52 -0.97
C GLN A 106 5.74 14.47 0.55
N ALA A 107 4.74 13.69 1.00
CA ALA A 107 4.43 13.55 2.43
C ALA A 107 5.60 12.94 3.23
N ILE A 108 6.24 11.90 2.67
CA ILE A 108 7.41 11.26 3.27
C ILE A 108 8.57 12.26 3.39
N ARG A 109 8.84 13.05 2.35
CA ARG A 109 9.87 14.11 2.40
C ARG A 109 9.53 15.23 3.38
N ALA A 110 8.25 15.47 3.63
CA ALA A 110 7.78 16.40 4.66
C ALA A 110 7.84 15.84 6.08
N GLY A 111 8.24 14.57 6.28
CA GLY A 111 8.50 14.00 7.59
C GLY A 111 7.28 13.44 8.31
N VAL A 112 6.29 12.90 7.57
CA VAL A 112 5.16 12.19 8.21
C VAL A 112 5.64 11.04 9.10
N GLU A 113 5.04 10.89 10.27
CA GLU A 113 5.46 9.88 11.27
C GLU A 113 5.16 8.45 10.86
N ARG A 114 4.19 8.25 9.96
CA ARG A 114 3.73 6.93 9.52
C ARG A 114 3.68 6.86 8.00
N PRO A 115 3.91 5.66 7.41
CA PRO A 115 3.72 5.46 5.98
C PRO A 115 2.32 5.90 5.55
N PRO A 116 2.21 6.80 4.55
CA PRO A 116 0.91 7.31 4.12
C PRO A 116 0.08 6.21 3.44
N GLU A 117 -1.24 6.36 3.58
CA GLU A 117 -2.25 5.46 3.03
C GLU A 117 -3.32 6.29 2.30
N SER A 118 -3.99 5.70 1.32
CA SER A 118 -5.08 6.32 0.57
C SER A 118 -6.17 5.29 0.35
N PHE A 119 -7.43 5.71 0.50
CA PHE A 119 -8.61 4.92 0.19
C PHE A 119 -9.61 5.81 -0.55
N GLU A 120 -10.11 5.33 -1.68
CA GLU A 120 -11.09 6.03 -2.51
C GLU A 120 -12.18 5.05 -2.95
N VAL A 121 -13.44 5.51 -2.92
CA VAL A 121 -14.58 4.80 -3.51
C VAL A 121 -15.00 5.55 -4.77
N MET A 122 -14.97 4.86 -5.90
CA MET A 122 -15.39 5.38 -7.20
C MET A 122 -16.92 5.47 -7.29
N ARG A 123 -17.42 6.29 -8.23
CA ARG A 123 -18.87 6.46 -8.45
C ARG A 123 -19.59 5.18 -8.89
N ASP A 124 -18.88 4.28 -9.56
CA ASP A 124 -19.41 2.98 -9.99
C ASP A 124 -19.37 1.92 -8.88
N GLY A 125 -18.97 2.29 -7.66
CA GLY A 125 -18.89 1.42 -6.51
C GLY A 125 -17.59 0.63 -6.40
N GLN A 126 -16.65 0.77 -7.34
CA GLN A 126 -15.29 0.26 -7.16
C GLN A 126 -14.61 0.98 -5.98
N ALA A 127 -13.57 0.37 -5.40
CA ALA A 127 -12.75 1.04 -4.41
C ALA A 127 -11.27 0.74 -4.62
N ARG A 128 -10.40 1.69 -4.27
CA ARG A 128 -8.94 1.56 -4.39
C ARG A 128 -8.29 1.95 -3.08
N TYR A 129 -7.39 1.10 -2.63
CA TYR A 129 -6.54 1.32 -1.47
C TYR A 129 -5.09 1.26 -1.88
N LEU A 130 -4.28 2.22 -1.43
CA LEU A 130 -2.83 2.20 -1.56
C LEU A 130 -2.18 2.47 -0.20
N LYS A 131 -1.10 1.74 0.09
CA LYS A 131 -0.26 1.94 1.27
C LYS A 131 1.21 2.02 0.88
N ALA A 132 1.87 3.10 1.29
CA ALA A 132 3.26 3.35 0.96
C ALA A 132 4.19 2.26 1.52
N ILE A 133 5.20 1.92 0.73
CA ILE A 133 6.34 1.10 1.11
C ILE A 133 7.51 2.06 1.30
N VAL A 134 7.94 2.26 2.53
CA VAL A 134 9.10 3.09 2.88
C VAL A 134 10.33 2.20 2.97
N THR A 135 11.43 2.62 2.34
CA THR A 135 12.69 1.86 2.37
C THR A 135 13.29 1.82 3.77
N GLN A 136 13.79 0.64 4.14
CA GLN A 136 14.57 0.38 5.35
C GLN A 136 16.00 -0.04 4.96
N PRO A 137 16.97 -0.10 5.89
CA PRO A 137 18.34 -0.50 5.58
C PRO A 137 18.45 -1.80 4.78
N ILE A 138 17.63 -2.81 5.11
CA ILE A 138 17.58 -4.09 4.38
C ILE A 138 17.21 -3.95 2.90
N CYS A 139 16.40 -2.94 2.54
CA CYS A 139 15.99 -2.69 1.16
C CYS A 139 17.20 -2.27 0.31
N LEU A 140 18.15 -1.55 0.91
CA LEU A 140 19.27 -0.92 0.22
C LEU A 140 20.26 -1.94 -0.33
N ASN A 141 20.26 -3.18 0.18
CA ASN A 141 21.03 -4.31 -0.37
C ASN A 141 20.80 -4.51 -1.88
N CYS A 142 19.61 -4.17 -2.39
CA CYS A 142 19.26 -4.30 -3.80
C CYS A 142 18.69 -3.01 -4.42
N HIS A 143 18.38 -2.01 -3.61
CA HIS A 143 17.69 -0.77 -4.04
C HIS A 143 18.54 0.49 -3.81
N GLY A 144 19.70 0.36 -3.15
CA GLY A 144 20.59 1.48 -2.87
C GLY A 144 21.19 2.13 -4.13
N ALA A 145 21.85 3.27 -3.92
CA ALA A 145 22.68 3.92 -4.95
C ALA A 145 23.86 3.02 -5.35
N THR A 146 24.47 2.35 -4.38
CA THR A 146 25.53 1.36 -4.59
C THR A 146 25.06 0.03 -4.02
N VAL A 147 25.25 -1.05 -4.79
CA VAL A 147 25.04 -2.42 -4.33
C VAL A 147 26.24 -3.27 -4.72
N ASP A 148 26.31 -4.48 -4.17
CA ASP A 148 27.34 -5.44 -4.50
C ASP A 148 27.35 -5.77 -6.03
N PRO A 149 28.52 -5.85 -6.69
CA PRO A 149 28.60 -6.16 -8.11
C PRO A 149 27.88 -7.46 -8.55
N GLN A 150 27.84 -8.48 -7.69
CA GLN A 150 27.12 -9.72 -7.97
C GLN A 150 25.60 -9.50 -7.98
N VAL A 151 25.11 -8.60 -7.11
CA VAL A 151 23.70 -8.18 -7.09
C VAL A 151 23.38 -7.39 -8.34
N GLU A 152 24.26 -6.48 -8.76
CA GLU A 152 24.09 -5.72 -10.01
C GLU A 152 23.97 -6.67 -11.21
N GLN A 153 24.88 -7.63 -11.34
CA GLN A 153 24.86 -8.61 -12.42
C GLN A 153 23.61 -9.51 -12.37
N ALA A 154 23.18 -9.92 -11.19
CA ALA A 154 21.95 -10.70 -11.04
C ALA A 154 20.71 -9.88 -11.40
N LEU A 155 20.65 -8.61 -11.00
CA LEU A 155 19.55 -7.70 -11.35
C LEU A 155 19.49 -7.47 -12.86
N ALA A 156 20.61 -7.18 -13.52
CA ALA A 156 20.66 -6.98 -14.97
C ALA A 156 20.18 -8.22 -15.76
N ARG A 157 20.44 -9.42 -15.25
CA ARG A 157 19.97 -10.69 -15.85
C ARG A 157 18.47 -10.92 -15.66
N HIS A 158 17.94 -10.60 -14.49
CA HIS A 158 16.53 -10.89 -14.15
C HIS A 158 15.57 -9.74 -14.50
N TYR A 159 16.09 -8.51 -14.59
CA TYR A 159 15.35 -7.27 -14.82
C TYR A 159 16.19 -6.31 -15.69
N PRO A 160 16.22 -6.53 -17.01
CA PRO A 160 17.00 -5.68 -17.93
C PRO A 160 16.55 -4.21 -17.92
N ASP A 161 15.27 -3.96 -17.58
CA ASP A 161 14.68 -2.62 -17.51
C ASP A 161 14.52 -2.10 -16.06
N ASP A 162 15.35 -2.57 -15.12
CA ASP A 162 15.26 -2.17 -13.70
C ASP A 162 15.49 -0.67 -13.50
N GLN A 163 14.52 0.02 -12.90
CA GLN A 163 14.61 1.44 -12.52
C GLN A 163 14.67 1.62 -11.00
N ALA A 164 14.56 0.54 -10.21
CA ALA A 164 14.39 0.62 -8.77
C ALA A 164 15.72 0.78 -8.00
N ARG A 165 16.57 1.74 -8.41
CA ARG A 165 17.95 1.95 -7.91
C ARG A 165 18.25 3.38 -7.51
N GLY A 166 19.09 3.60 -6.49
CA GLY A 166 19.38 4.94 -5.99
C GLY A 166 18.41 5.39 -4.90
N TYR A 167 17.96 4.48 -4.05
CA TYR A 167 17.21 4.83 -2.84
C TYR A 167 18.15 5.02 -1.63
N ALA A 168 17.75 5.89 -0.72
CA ALA A 168 18.20 5.98 0.67
C ALA A 168 17.16 5.32 1.60
N ALA A 169 17.50 5.15 2.87
CA ALA A 169 16.51 4.71 3.88
C ALA A 169 15.53 5.85 4.17
N GLY A 170 14.24 5.54 4.27
CA GLY A 170 13.18 6.53 4.44
C GLY A 170 12.53 6.99 3.14
N ASP A 171 13.05 6.61 1.97
CA ASP A 171 12.46 6.97 0.67
C ASP A 171 11.17 6.18 0.38
N LEU A 172 10.32 6.71 -0.51
CA LEU A 172 9.22 5.97 -1.10
C LEU A 172 9.73 4.91 -2.08
N ARG A 173 9.68 3.64 -1.69
CA ARG A 173 9.96 2.52 -2.59
C ARG A 173 8.84 2.30 -3.61
N GLY A 174 7.59 2.50 -3.21
CA GLY A 174 6.40 2.21 -3.99
C GLY A 174 5.18 2.07 -3.06
N ALA A 175 4.16 1.35 -3.48
CA ALA A 175 3.00 1.05 -2.66
C ALA A 175 2.50 -0.38 -2.88
N PHE A 176 1.87 -0.94 -1.86
CA PHE A 176 0.90 -2.02 -2.05
C PHE A 176 -0.42 -1.42 -2.51
N PHE A 177 -1.18 -2.14 -3.33
CA PHE A 177 -2.53 -1.75 -3.71
C PHE A 177 -3.53 -2.88 -3.49
N VAL A 178 -4.78 -2.50 -3.21
CA VAL A 178 -5.96 -3.37 -3.21
C VAL A 178 -7.07 -2.65 -3.97
N HIS A 179 -7.52 -3.22 -5.10
CA HIS A 179 -8.59 -2.67 -5.90
C HIS A 179 -9.79 -3.61 -5.86
N TRP A 180 -10.89 -3.09 -5.32
CA TRP A 180 -12.14 -3.79 -5.20
C TRP A 180 -12.99 -3.59 -6.45
N PRO A 181 -13.63 -4.65 -6.98
CA PRO A 181 -14.65 -4.48 -7.99
C PRO A 181 -15.83 -3.69 -7.41
N ALA A 182 -16.71 -3.20 -8.28
CA ALA A 182 -17.97 -2.64 -7.85
C ALA A 182 -18.72 -3.66 -6.98
N SER A 183 -19.10 -3.27 -5.76
CA SER A 183 -19.99 -4.11 -4.95
C SER A 183 -21.26 -4.36 -5.76
N ARG A 184 -21.55 -5.64 -6.08
CA ARG A 184 -22.87 -6.00 -6.60
C ARG A 184 -23.85 -5.58 -5.51
N GLY A 185 -24.76 -4.65 -5.84
CA GLY A 185 -25.74 -4.21 -4.88
C GLY A 185 -26.59 -5.40 -4.42
N GLY A 186 -26.58 -5.65 -3.11
CA GLY A 186 -27.60 -6.36 -2.35
C GLY A 186 -27.96 -7.77 -2.78
N ASP A 187 -27.55 -8.74 -1.96
CA ASP A 187 -28.34 -9.93 -1.66
C ASP A 187 -29.27 -9.59 -0.48
#